data_AF-A0AAE0YQ64-F1
#
_entry.id   AF-A0AAE0YQ64-F1
#
_cell.length_a   1.000
_cell.length_b   1.000
_cell.length_c   1.000
_cell.angle_alpha   90.00
_cell.angle_beta   90.00
_cell.angle_gamma   90.00
#
_symmetry.space_group_name_H-M   'P 1'
#
loop_
_entity.id
_entity.type
_entity.pdbx_description
1 polymer ?
#
loop_
_entity_poly.entity_id
_entity_poly.type
_entity_poly.pdbx_seq_one_letter_code
_entity_poly.pdbx_strand_id
1 'polypeptide(L)'
;MEPAAKKPLWPKSSERTGLNHGHLLQNRSLETVTLAVQYVRAECNRNASTLKNFFQQVKSRDEDDLLVIRAEALFANAIVEHNLPLALADHMSDLFTKMFPDSQIAKKYAAGRTKTRGLVQVLADSAESSMTTEIQ
;
A
#
# COMPACT_ATOMS: atom_id res chain seq x y z
N MET A 1 -14.03 -40.67 -35.40
CA MET A 1 -14.96 -41.14 -34.35
C MET A 1 -14.43 -40.64 -33.02
N GLU A 2 -15.01 -39.57 -32.51
CA GLU A 2 -14.63 -38.90 -31.26
C GLU A 2 -15.79 -39.08 -30.25
N PRO A 3 -15.58 -39.55 -29.01
CA PRO A 3 -16.69 -39.85 -28.11
C PRO A 3 -17.21 -38.61 -27.36
N ALA A 4 -18.55 -38.59 -27.23
CA ALA A 4 -19.39 -37.50 -26.75
C ALA A 4 -19.18 -37.08 -25.28
N ALA A 5 -19.22 -35.76 -25.05
CA ALA A 5 -19.21 -35.12 -23.74
C ALA A 5 -20.45 -35.47 -22.89
N LYS A 6 -20.24 -35.87 -21.63
CA LYS A 6 -21.30 -36.18 -20.66
C LYS A 6 -21.88 -34.89 -20.07
N LYS A 7 -23.22 -34.76 -20.10
CA LYS A 7 -23.99 -33.66 -19.51
C LYS A 7 -23.92 -33.68 -17.98
N PRO A 8 -23.86 -32.52 -17.29
CA PRO A 8 -23.91 -32.49 -15.83
C PRO A 8 -25.29 -32.89 -15.31
N LEU A 9 -25.25 -33.77 -14.32
CA LEU A 9 -26.32 -34.25 -13.45
C LEU A 9 -26.75 -33.10 -12.52
N TRP A 10 -28.03 -33.08 -12.14
CA TRP A 10 -28.73 -32.23 -11.14
C TRP A 10 -29.74 -31.19 -11.69
N PRO A 11 -30.97 -31.13 -11.12
CA PRO A 11 -32.15 -30.55 -11.78
C PRO A 11 -32.37 -29.06 -11.49
N LYS A 12 -33.08 -28.38 -12.40
CA LYS A 12 -33.53 -26.98 -12.26
C LYS A 12 -34.68 -26.90 -11.26
N SER A 13 -34.44 -26.31 -10.09
CA SER A 13 -35.47 -25.98 -9.10
C SER A 13 -36.03 -24.58 -9.36
N SER A 14 -36.95 -24.46 -10.31
CA SER A 14 -38.01 -23.46 -10.18
C SER A 14 -38.91 -23.86 -9.00
N GLU A 15 -39.34 -22.85 -8.23
CA GLU A 15 -40.39 -22.90 -7.20
C GLU A 15 -40.01 -23.38 -5.78
N ARG A 16 -39.66 -22.40 -4.91
CA ARG A 16 -40.44 -22.18 -3.68
C ARG A 16 -40.14 -20.82 -3.02
N THR A 17 -41.16 -19.96 -3.10
CA THR A 17 -41.69 -19.06 -2.04
C THR A 17 -40.73 -18.17 -1.25
N GLY A 18 -40.98 -16.87 -1.36
CA GLY A 18 -40.20 -15.82 -0.71
C GLY A 18 -40.35 -15.71 0.80
N LEU A 19 -39.35 -15.03 1.37
CA LEU A 19 -39.51 -14.06 2.45
C LEU A 19 -38.43 -13.00 2.24
N ASN A 20 -38.84 -11.75 2.08
CA ASN A 20 -37.96 -10.61 1.87
C ASN A 20 -37.01 -10.43 3.07
N HIS A 21 -35.76 -10.85 2.93
CA HIS A 21 -34.66 -10.55 3.87
C HIS A 21 -33.53 -9.72 3.23
N GLY A 22 -33.70 -9.28 1.98
CA GLY A 22 -32.72 -8.44 1.28
C GLY A 22 -32.75 -6.95 1.69
N HIS A 23 -33.87 -6.47 2.23
CA HIS A 23 -34.05 -5.03 2.48
C HIS A 23 -33.34 -4.52 3.75
N LEU A 24 -33.01 -5.40 4.70
CA LEU A 24 -32.34 -5.04 5.96
C LEU A 24 -30.80 -5.11 5.88
N LEU A 25 -30.23 -5.67 4.80
CA LEU A 25 -28.78 -5.76 4.60
C LEU A 25 -28.25 -4.70 3.63
N GLN A 26 -29.07 -4.22 2.69
CA GLN A 26 -28.70 -3.10 1.82
C GLN A 26 -28.59 -1.78 2.60
N ASN A 27 -29.45 -1.57 3.60
CA ASN A 27 -29.48 -0.33 4.39
C ASN A 27 -28.38 -0.27 5.46
N ARG A 28 -27.82 -1.41 5.89
CA ARG A 28 -26.70 -1.44 6.84
C ARG A 28 -25.36 -1.07 6.18
N SER A 29 -25.20 -1.41 4.90
CA SER A 29 -24.03 -1.06 4.07
C SER A 29 -23.94 0.44 3.79
N LEU A 30 -25.07 1.12 3.62
CA LEU A 30 -25.09 2.56 3.35
C LEU A 30 -24.82 3.39 4.62
N GLU A 31 -25.30 2.95 5.79
CA GLU A 31 -25.02 3.59 7.09
C GLU A 31 -23.53 3.46 7.48
N THR A 32 -22.89 2.31 7.25
CA THR A 32 -21.46 2.11 7.53
C THR A 32 -20.55 2.88 6.58
N VAL A 33 -20.89 2.93 5.28
CA VAL A 33 -20.17 3.77 4.31
C VAL A 33 -20.34 5.25 4.65
N THR A 34 -21.53 5.68 5.08
CA THR A 34 -21.78 7.07 5.48
C THR A 34 -21.02 7.44 6.75
N LEU A 35 -20.99 6.57 7.77
CA LEU A 35 -20.21 6.76 8.98
C LEU A 35 -18.70 6.75 8.71
N ALA A 36 -18.20 5.88 7.82
CA ALA A 36 -16.79 5.86 7.41
C ALA A 36 -16.40 7.13 6.64
N VAL A 37 -17.28 7.62 5.74
CA VAL A 37 -17.09 8.90 5.04
C VAL A 37 -17.14 10.08 6.01
N GLN A 38 -18.01 10.04 7.03
CA GLN A 38 -18.07 11.07 8.07
C GLN A 38 -16.86 11.04 9.00
N TYR A 39 -16.35 9.85 9.36
CA TYR A 39 -15.12 9.65 10.12
C TYR A 39 -13.92 10.19 9.34
N VAL A 40 -13.74 9.75 8.08
CA VAL A 40 -12.69 10.31 7.19
C VAL A 40 -12.83 11.82 7.02
N ARG A 41 -14.05 12.37 6.94
CA ARG A 41 -14.31 13.81 6.87
C ARG A 41 -14.00 14.54 8.20
N ALA A 42 -14.19 13.90 9.35
CA ALA A 42 -13.90 14.43 10.69
C ALA A 42 -12.40 14.36 11.03
N GLU A 43 -11.70 13.29 10.66
CA GLU A 43 -10.22 13.19 10.69
C GLU A 43 -9.58 14.17 9.71
N CYS A 44 -10.14 14.32 8.49
CA CYS A 44 -9.67 15.32 7.52
C CYS A 44 -9.80 16.75 8.06
N ASN A 45 -10.78 17.04 8.91
CA ASN A 45 -11.00 18.40 9.42
C ASN A 45 -9.97 18.82 10.49
N ARG A 46 -9.26 17.88 11.13
CA ARG A 46 -8.21 18.21 12.11
C ARG A 46 -6.85 18.52 11.47
N ASN A 47 -6.57 18.03 10.26
CA ASN A 47 -5.28 18.19 9.56
C ASN A 47 -5.41 18.50 8.05
N ALA A 48 -6.52 19.09 7.62
CA ALA A 48 -6.83 19.34 6.19
C ALA A 48 -5.74 20.15 5.48
N SER A 49 -5.16 21.14 6.16
CA SER A 49 -4.08 21.97 5.62
C SER A 49 -2.79 21.18 5.46
N THR A 50 -2.42 20.36 6.45
CA THR A 50 -1.20 19.53 6.43
C THR A 50 -1.26 18.47 5.34
N LEU A 51 -2.39 17.78 5.16
CA LEU A 51 -2.55 16.79 4.10
C LEU A 51 -2.63 17.44 2.72
N LYS A 52 -3.36 18.56 2.56
CA LYS A 52 -3.36 19.31 1.30
C LYS A 52 -1.96 19.81 0.94
N ASN A 53 -1.20 20.29 1.92
CA ASN A 53 0.18 20.73 1.72
C ASN A 53 1.11 19.55 1.39
N PHE A 54 0.92 18.38 2.01
CA PHE A 54 1.66 17.17 1.70
C PHE A 54 1.37 16.67 0.27
N PHE A 55 0.10 16.54 -0.12
CA PHE A 55 -0.26 16.13 -1.47
C PHE A 55 0.13 17.17 -2.53
N GLN A 56 0.07 18.46 -2.20
CA GLN A 56 0.57 19.52 -3.07
C GLN A 56 2.10 19.46 -3.20
N GLN A 57 2.83 19.18 -2.11
CA GLN A 57 4.28 18.96 -2.13
C GLN A 57 4.66 17.71 -2.93
N VAL A 58 3.92 16.62 -2.82
CA VAL A 58 4.17 15.39 -3.61
C VAL A 58 3.90 15.66 -5.09
N LYS A 59 2.84 16.40 -5.43
CA LYS A 59 2.56 16.83 -6.82
C LYS A 59 3.58 17.83 -7.38
N SER A 60 4.25 18.59 -6.52
CA SER A 60 5.26 19.57 -6.93
C SER A 60 6.69 19.04 -6.88
N ARG A 61 6.90 17.77 -6.54
CA ARG A 61 8.23 17.15 -6.57
C ARG A 61 8.58 16.78 -8.01
N ASP A 62 9.83 17.00 -8.36
CA ASP A 62 10.36 16.52 -9.63
C ASP A 62 10.28 14.98 -9.67
N GLU A 63 10.01 14.42 -10.84
CA GLU A 63 9.96 12.97 -11.07
C GLU A 63 11.24 12.27 -10.56
N ASP A 64 12.40 12.92 -10.73
CA ASP A 64 13.68 12.41 -10.25
C ASP A 64 13.71 12.23 -8.72
N ASP A 65 13.06 13.12 -7.97
CA ASP A 65 13.03 13.04 -6.51
C ASP A 65 12.13 11.90 -6.04
N LEU A 66 11.05 11.61 -6.77
CA LEU A 66 10.21 10.43 -6.53
C LEU A 66 10.97 9.13 -6.82
N LEU A 67 11.78 9.11 -7.87
CA LEU A 67 12.64 7.97 -8.19
C LEU A 67 13.73 7.73 -7.14
N VAL A 68 14.29 8.79 -6.56
CA VAL A 68 15.23 8.69 -5.42
C VAL A 68 14.55 8.07 -4.21
N ILE A 69 13.36 8.57 -3.83
CA ILE A 69 12.60 8.03 -2.69
C ILE A 69 12.27 6.55 -2.92
N ARG A 70 11.91 6.17 -4.15
CA ARG A 70 11.67 4.77 -4.52
C ARG A 70 12.92 3.92 -4.34
N ALA A 71 14.09 4.40 -4.79
CA ALA A 71 15.36 3.69 -4.63
C ALA A 71 15.71 3.50 -3.15
N GLU A 72 15.49 4.51 -2.32
CA GLU A 72 15.72 4.45 -0.87
C GLU A 72 14.79 3.45 -0.18
N ALA A 73 13.50 3.43 -0.55
CA ALA A 73 12.53 2.48 -0.03
C ALA A 73 12.88 1.03 -0.43
N LEU A 74 13.28 0.80 -1.68
CA LEU A 74 13.71 -0.52 -2.16
C LEU A 74 14.94 -1.02 -1.39
N PHE A 75 15.92 -0.15 -1.15
CA PHE A 75 17.09 -0.51 -0.37
C PHE A 75 16.75 -0.81 1.10
N ALA A 76 15.87 -0.02 1.72
CA ALA A 76 15.39 -0.28 3.08
C ALA A 76 14.67 -1.63 3.18
N ASN A 77 13.85 -1.98 2.18
CA ASN A 77 13.21 -3.29 2.11
C ASN A 77 14.24 -4.42 2.01
N ALA A 78 15.25 -4.28 1.15
CA ALA A 78 16.32 -5.27 1.01
C ALA A 78 17.10 -5.48 2.32
N ILE A 79 17.30 -4.42 3.12
CA ILE A 79 17.91 -4.55 4.45
C ILE A 79 17.07 -5.45 5.36
N VAL A 80 15.74 -5.28 5.36
CA VAL A 80 14.83 -6.08 6.19
C VAL A 80 14.77 -7.52 5.70
N GLU A 81 14.53 -7.72 4.40
CA GLU A 81 14.40 -9.05 3.77
C GLU A 81 15.63 -9.94 3.98
N HIS A 82 16.82 -9.34 3.99
CA HIS A 82 18.08 -10.06 4.12
C HIS A 82 18.72 -9.92 5.51
N ASN A 83 18.01 -9.33 6.49
CA ASN A 83 18.50 -9.12 7.85
C ASN A 83 19.89 -8.45 7.89
N LEU A 84 20.09 -7.43 7.07
CA LEU A 84 21.35 -6.70 7.01
C LEU A 84 21.45 -5.66 8.13
N PRO A 85 22.65 -5.36 8.64
CA PRO A 85 22.82 -4.29 9.61
C PRO A 85 22.44 -2.93 9.02
N LEU A 86 21.66 -2.13 9.75
CA LEU A 86 21.33 -0.75 9.35
C LEU A 86 22.57 0.15 9.19
N ALA A 87 23.70 -0.21 9.83
CA ALA A 87 24.98 0.47 9.66
C ALA A 87 25.51 0.39 8.21
N LEU A 88 25.09 -0.61 7.43
CA LEU A 88 25.45 -0.70 6.01
C LEU A 88 24.98 0.53 5.23
N ALA A 89 23.80 1.05 5.56
CA ALA A 89 23.20 2.20 4.87
C ALA A 89 24.09 3.45 4.86
N ASP A 90 24.90 3.67 5.91
CA ASP A 90 25.79 4.83 6.00
C ASP A 90 26.89 4.82 4.93
N HIS A 91 27.20 3.66 4.36
CA HIS A 91 28.23 3.51 3.33
C HIS A 91 27.65 3.45 1.91
N MET A 92 26.36 3.16 1.77
CA MET A 92 25.76 2.88 0.47
C MET A 92 25.57 4.13 -0.40
N SER A 93 25.31 5.30 0.20
CA SER A 93 25.23 6.56 -0.55
C SER A 93 26.51 6.86 -1.33
N ASP A 94 27.66 6.74 -0.69
CA ASP A 94 28.96 6.95 -1.34
C ASP A 94 29.25 5.87 -2.39
N LEU A 95 28.90 4.62 -2.06
CA LEU A 95 29.12 3.49 -2.95
C LEU A 95 28.29 3.60 -4.24
N PHE A 96 27.00 3.92 -4.14
CA PHE A 96 26.12 4.06 -5.31
C PHE A 96 26.58 5.17 -6.25
N THR A 97 27.06 6.29 -5.70
CA THR A 97 27.60 7.38 -6.52
C THR A 97 28.86 6.96 -7.29
N LYS A 98 29.70 6.11 -6.70
CA LYS A 98 30.92 5.58 -7.34
C LYS A 98 30.61 4.47 -8.35
N MET A 99 29.64 3.61 -8.05
CA MET A 99 29.23 2.52 -8.93
C MET A 99 28.46 3.01 -10.16
N PHE A 100 27.65 4.06 -9.99
CA PHE A 100 26.76 4.59 -11.03
C PHE A 100 27.00 6.09 -11.26
N PRO A 101 28.17 6.49 -11.79
CA PRO A 101 28.56 7.89 -11.91
C PRO A 101 27.66 8.71 -12.86
N ASP A 102 26.94 8.06 -13.77
CA ASP A 102 26.04 8.73 -14.72
C ASP A 102 24.61 8.87 -14.19
N SER A 103 24.24 8.12 -13.16
CA SER A 103 22.87 8.12 -12.62
C SER A 103 22.62 9.35 -11.76
N GLN A 104 21.68 10.20 -12.18
CA GLN A 104 21.24 11.33 -11.36
C GLN A 104 20.57 10.86 -10.06
N ILE A 105 19.87 9.72 -10.10
CA ILE A 105 19.25 9.11 -8.92
C ILE A 105 20.32 8.71 -7.90
N ALA A 106 21.42 8.07 -8.36
CA ALA A 106 22.50 7.65 -7.47
C ALA A 106 23.22 8.85 -6.84
N LYS A 107 23.40 9.94 -7.59
CA LYS A 107 23.98 11.20 -7.06
C LYS A 107 23.11 11.86 -6.00
N LYS A 108 21.79 11.79 -6.17
CA LYS A 108 20.80 12.34 -5.21
C LYS A 108 20.49 11.37 -4.06
N TYR A 109 20.91 10.11 -4.14
CA TYR A 109 20.64 9.10 -3.12
C TYR A 109 21.33 9.43 -1.80
N ALA A 110 20.54 9.73 -0.77
CA ALA A 110 21.04 10.20 0.52
C ALA A 110 20.27 9.54 1.68
N ALA A 111 20.35 8.20 1.76
CA ALA A 111 19.74 7.42 2.83
C ALA A 111 20.80 6.71 3.68
N GLY A 112 21.24 7.40 4.74
CA GLY A 112 21.96 6.80 5.85
C GLY A 112 21.02 6.14 6.87
N ARG A 113 21.60 5.65 7.96
CA ARG A 113 20.93 4.82 8.99
C ARG A 113 19.62 5.41 9.53
N THR A 114 19.58 6.70 9.84
CA THR A 114 18.39 7.35 10.42
C THR A 114 17.21 7.35 9.45
N LYS A 115 17.47 7.66 8.17
CA LYS A 115 16.44 7.70 7.13
C LYS A 115 15.95 6.29 6.81
N THR A 116 16.88 5.35 6.66
CA THR A 116 16.58 3.94 6.45
C THR A 116 15.76 3.37 7.60
N ARG A 117 16.11 3.66 8.86
CA ARG A 117 15.30 3.24 10.03
C ARG A 117 13.87 3.78 9.95
N GLY A 118 13.69 5.04 9.57
CA GLY A 118 12.37 5.63 9.37
C GLY A 118 11.56 4.91 8.30
N LEU A 119 12.20 4.57 7.17
CA LEU A 119 11.57 3.79 6.10
C LEU A 119 11.19 2.38 6.54
N VAL A 120 12.06 1.70 7.30
CA VAL A 120 11.76 0.38 7.87
C VAL A 120 10.54 0.44 8.79
N GLN A 121 10.41 1.48 9.62
CA GLN A 121 9.22 1.65 10.46
C GLN A 121 7.94 1.77 9.60
N VAL A 122 7.97 2.59 8.55
CA VAL A 122 6.82 2.74 7.64
C VAL A 122 6.46 1.42 6.95
N LEU A 123 7.47 0.64 6.55
CA LEU A 123 7.26 -0.69 5.97
C LEU A 123 6.61 -1.65 6.98
N ALA A 124 7.03 -1.61 8.25
CA ALA A 124 6.45 -2.42 9.32
C ALA A 124 4.98 -2.04 9.59
N ASP A 125 4.68 -0.76 9.74
CA ASP A 125 3.32 -0.26 9.98
C ASP A 125 2.35 -0.64 8.83
N SER A 126 2.85 -0.62 7.59
CA SER A 126 2.09 -1.07 6.42
C SER A 126 1.84 -2.58 6.42
N ALA A 127 2.76 -3.39 6.93
CA ALA A 127 2.62 -4.85 7.01
C ALA A 127 1.60 -5.24 8.09
N GLU A 128 1.62 -4.58 9.24
CA GLU A 128 0.65 -4.81 10.34
C GLU A 128 -0.79 -4.54 9.90
N SER A 129 -1.00 -3.46 9.14
CA SER A 129 -2.32 -3.11 8.61
C SER A 129 -2.90 -4.21 7.72
N SER A 130 -2.07 -4.87 6.90
CA SER A 130 -2.51 -5.97 6.02
C SER A 130 -2.88 -7.24 6.79
N MET A 131 -2.15 -7.56 7.87
CA MET A 131 -2.40 -8.78 8.66
C MET A 131 -3.67 -8.68 9.51
N THR A 132 -3.97 -7.49 10.04
CA THR A 132 -5.14 -7.29 10.91
C THR A 132 -6.47 -7.35 10.16
N THR A 133 -6.49 -6.98 8.88
CA THR A 133 -7.69 -7.05 8.02
C THR A 133 -8.13 -8.46 7.65
N GLU A 134 -7.27 -9.48 7.80
CA GLU A 134 -7.62 -10.87 7.48
C GLU A 134 -8.26 -11.63 8.65
N ILE A 135 -8.21 -11.07 9.87
CA ILE A 135 -8.72 -11.72 11.09
C ILE A 135 -10.10 -11.18 11.50
N GLN A 136 -10.57 -10.08 10.88
CA GLN A 136 -11.87 -9.45 11.14
C GLN A 136 -12.91 -9.81 10.08
#